data_AF-I3IR40-F1
#
_entry.id   AF-I3IR40-F1
#
_cell.length_a   1.000
_cell.length_b   1.000
_cell.length_c   1.000
_cell.angle_alpha   90.00
_cell.angle_beta   90.00
_cell.angle_gamma   90.00
#
_symmetry.space_group_name_H-M   'P 1'
#
loop_
_entity.id
_entity.type
_entity.pdbx_description
1 polymer ?
#
loop_
_entity_poly.entity_id
_entity_poly.type
_entity_poly.pdbx_seq_one_letter_code
_entity_poly.pdbx_strand_id
1 'polypeptide(L)'
;MLDQSMKLIDKRIKRSVFIFLLLLLLPIVSLFFDVQKVHASTESEESFQLQTYLTEEQALTLVFSECDEIVTDEFIMTPEEKRGLEKQLARRLYEGGFKVYIGKSKGVIQGYAIITEEVGKFHPFTFIVGVKPDGKINNVAVLVYRESRGGDVARKRFLYQFIGKSIKNPIRLNKDIINITGATMSVQCMCAGVRKVLVVIHEYYLSGKRDASHIRPKEIGAVTSEKERSPEESSRSQQVKKKRNANEKKGQGLEKSTLAPDDGKDVSSGRKLLKQTRMIMGTFAEISVYSNDEKIAGKAIDAALDEMERMDRIMSNYKEDSELSLLNKKAAKSSVPCDKELLDVIKISQYYSELSEGAFDITVSPIVALWGFFDENRHIPSDKEIEDILPAVSYKNIVIDNKRAGSKDLCTISYKNNQTQIDLGGIGKGYAVDKAMEIMKKFDIDNACVNLGGNISVLGAPAGKNVWKVGVQHPRDSNEILGYLELTNEATATSGDYERFFEIQGKRYSHIIDPRTGKPVSGVMATTIVAPAGTEVDVLSTSVFVLGPEKGLKLIDKIPGVGALIMYEGKDGKIMVDMTMGFKEKFRKIKSEGEGNVRWHVVASGQ
;
A
#
# COMPACT_ATOMS: atom_id res chain seq x y z
N MET A 1 31.20 -65.66 -42.28
CA MET A 1 31.84 -64.85 -41.22
C MET A 1 32.26 -63.44 -41.66
N LEU A 2 32.42 -63.12 -42.95
CA LEU A 2 32.80 -61.77 -43.42
C LEU A 2 31.65 -60.73 -43.44
N ASP A 3 30.38 -61.14 -43.49
CA ASP A 3 29.23 -60.21 -43.59
C ASP A 3 28.75 -59.65 -42.23
N GLN A 4 28.96 -60.38 -41.13
CA GLN A 4 28.62 -59.91 -39.78
C GLN A 4 29.66 -58.93 -39.21
N SER A 5 30.94 -59.08 -39.55
CA SER A 5 32.01 -58.16 -39.16
C SER A 5 31.88 -56.81 -39.88
N MET A 6 31.50 -56.78 -41.16
CA MET A 6 31.25 -55.53 -41.89
C MET A 6 30.06 -54.73 -41.33
N LYS A 7 28.96 -55.40 -40.93
CA LYS A 7 27.78 -54.72 -40.33
C LYS A 7 28.06 -54.14 -38.94
N LEU A 8 28.96 -54.76 -38.16
CA LEU A 8 29.39 -54.25 -36.85
C LEU A 8 30.35 -53.05 -36.98
N ILE A 9 31.21 -53.05 -37.99
CA ILE A 9 32.12 -51.95 -38.30
C ILE A 9 31.33 -50.73 -38.79
N ASP A 10 30.35 -50.90 -39.67
CA ASP A 10 29.51 -49.81 -40.18
C ASP A 10 28.63 -49.16 -39.07
N LYS A 11 28.12 -49.96 -38.12
CA LYS A 11 27.40 -49.44 -36.94
C LYS A 11 28.29 -48.66 -35.97
N ARG A 12 29.55 -49.08 -35.78
CA ARG A 12 30.51 -48.37 -34.93
C ARG A 12 31.01 -47.09 -35.58
N ILE A 13 31.21 -47.08 -36.89
CA ILE A 13 31.58 -45.89 -37.66
C ILE A 13 30.41 -44.89 -37.65
N LYS A 14 29.18 -45.32 -37.92
CA LYS A 14 27.99 -44.44 -37.85
C LYS A 14 27.74 -43.86 -36.45
N ARG A 15 27.94 -44.64 -35.38
CA ARG A 15 27.87 -44.12 -34.00
C ARG A 15 28.99 -43.14 -33.68
N SER A 16 30.21 -43.40 -34.13
CA SER A 16 31.36 -42.52 -33.89
C SER A 16 31.22 -41.22 -34.67
N VAL A 17 30.76 -41.28 -35.93
CA VAL A 17 30.46 -40.09 -36.76
C VAL A 17 29.31 -39.28 -36.17
N PHE A 18 28.26 -39.93 -35.65
CA PHE A 18 27.15 -39.24 -34.99
C PHE A 18 27.58 -38.55 -33.68
N ILE A 19 28.41 -39.19 -32.86
CA ILE A 19 28.98 -38.60 -31.64
C ILE A 19 29.92 -37.45 -31.99
N PHE A 20 30.72 -37.59 -33.06
CA PHE A 20 31.62 -36.53 -33.53
C PHE A 20 30.86 -35.32 -34.10
N LEU A 21 29.75 -35.55 -34.82
CA LEU A 21 28.84 -34.48 -35.27
C LEU A 21 28.16 -33.78 -34.08
N LEU A 22 27.75 -34.54 -33.05
CA LEU A 22 27.15 -33.98 -31.83
C LEU A 22 28.17 -33.13 -31.04
N LEU A 23 29.43 -33.57 -30.99
CA LEU A 23 30.55 -32.84 -30.37
C LEU A 23 30.96 -31.60 -31.17
N LEU A 24 30.82 -31.61 -32.49
CA LEU A 24 31.01 -30.43 -33.36
C LEU A 24 29.88 -29.40 -33.23
N LEU A 25 28.66 -29.84 -32.88
CA LEU A 25 27.52 -28.97 -32.63
C LEU A 25 27.53 -28.34 -31.23
N LEU A 26 28.17 -28.98 -30.24
CA LEU A 26 28.29 -28.46 -28.87
C LEU A 26 28.90 -27.04 -28.76
N PRO A 27 29.99 -26.67 -29.46
CA PRO A 27 30.49 -25.30 -29.44
C PRO A 27 29.61 -24.31 -30.20
N ILE A 28 28.81 -24.75 -31.19
CA ILE A 28 27.87 -23.90 -31.92
C ILE A 28 26.62 -23.62 -31.07
N VAL A 29 26.13 -24.63 -30.34
CA VAL A 29 25.07 -24.47 -29.33
C VAL A 29 25.57 -23.62 -28.17
N SER A 30 26.82 -23.78 -27.73
CA SER A 30 27.45 -22.89 -26.74
C SER A 30 27.55 -21.46 -27.24
N LEU A 31 27.87 -21.22 -28.52
CA LEU A 31 27.87 -19.88 -29.11
C LEU A 31 26.46 -19.30 -29.21
N PHE A 32 25.44 -20.09 -29.51
CA PHE A 32 24.04 -19.65 -29.51
C PHE A 32 23.52 -19.37 -28.09
N PHE A 33 23.94 -20.16 -27.09
CA PHE A 33 23.65 -19.89 -25.67
C PHE A 33 24.48 -18.73 -25.11
N ASP A 34 25.68 -18.45 -25.62
CA ASP A 34 26.47 -17.27 -25.26
C ASP A 34 25.94 -16.02 -25.96
N VAL A 35 25.49 -16.10 -27.21
CA VAL A 35 24.83 -14.97 -27.89
C VAL A 35 23.43 -14.70 -27.29
N GLN A 36 22.68 -15.74 -26.92
CA GLN A 36 21.46 -15.59 -26.12
C GLN A 36 21.75 -15.16 -24.68
N LYS A 37 22.85 -15.57 -24.04
CA LYS A 37 23.26 -15.01 -22.74
C LYS A 37 23.71 -13.58 -22.88
N VAL A 38 24.37 -13.17 -23.96
CA VAL A 38 24.76 -11.77 -24.21
C VAL A 38 23.54 -10.91 -24.56
N HIS A 39 22.49 -11.47 -25.17
CA HIS A 39 21.21 -10.78 -25.35
C HIS A 39 20.26 -10.87 -24.14
N ALA A 40 20.34 -11.90 -23.30
CA ALA A 40 19.55 -12.06 -22.07
C ALA A 40 20.20 -11.44 -20.83
N SER A 41 21.51 -11.15 -20.88
CA SER A 41 22.24 -10.36 -19.85
C SER A 41 22.32 -8.87 -20.19
N THR A 42 21.61 -8.42 -21.23
CA THR A 42 21.44 -7.00 -21.58
C THR A 42 20.00 -6.50 -21.42
N GLU A 43 19.08 -7.32 -20.90
CA GLU A 43 17.97 -6.81 -20.07
C GLU A 43 18.52 -6.62 -18.65
N SER A 44 19.46 -5.67 -18.52
CA SER A 44 19.88 -5.15 -17.23
C SER A 44 18.64 -4.74 -16.45
N GLU A 45 18.56 -5.16 -15.18
CA GLU A 45 17.88 -4.45 -14.09
C GLU A 45 17.50 -3.02 -14.52
N GLU A 46 16.24 -2.77 -14.88
CA GLU A 46 15.77 -1.40 -15.13
C GLU A 46 15.73 -0.70 -13.77
N SER A 47 16.91 -0.28 -13.32
CA SER A 47 17.14 0.36 -12.02
C SER A 47 16.18 1.53 -11.83
N PHE A 48 15.52 1.53 -10.67
CA PHE A 48 14.85 2.70 -10.15
C PHE A 48 15.84 3.88 -10.16
N GLN A 49 15.50 4.96 -10.86
CA GLN A 49 16.27 6.20 -10.84
C GLN A 49 15.37 7.33 -10.37
N LEU A 50 15.49 7.68 -9.09
CA LEU A 50 14.87 8.87 -8.54
C LEU A 50 15.54 10.10 -9.12
N GLN A 51 14.81 10.81 -9.98
CA GLN A 51 15.20 12.11 -10.48
C GLN A 51 14.19 13.15 -9.99
N THR A 52 14.60 13.95 -9.01
CA THR A 52 13.85 15.12 -8.56
C THR A 52 14.16 16.29 -9.49
N TYR A 53 13.13 16.82 -10.14
CA TYR A 53 13.20 17.96 -11.03
C TYR A 53 12.83 19.26 -10.31
N LEU A 54 11.79 19.20 -9.46
CA LEU A 54 11.29 20.33 -8.69
C LEU A 54 10.77 19.85 -7.33
N THR A 55 10.99 20.64 -6.30
CA THR A 55 10.25 20.52 -5.03
C THR A 55 8.80 20.97 -5.20
N GLU A 56 7.92 20.57 -4.28
CA GLU A 56 6.53 21.04 -4.25
C GLU A 56 6.45 22.57 -4.24
N GLU A 57 7.26 23.24 -3.40
CA GLU A 57 7.33 24.70 -3.31
C GLU A 57 7.75 25.36 -4.63
N GLN A 58 8.79 24.82 -5.28
CA GLN A 58 9.24 25.32 -6.59
C GLN A 58 8.19 25.10 -7.68
N ALA A 59 7.51 23.96 -7.66
CA ALA A 59 6.46 23.63 -8.62
C ALA A 59 5.24 24.55 -8.46
N LEU A 60 4.83 24.82 -7.22
CA LEU A 60 3.75 25.77 -6.91
C LEU A 60 4.13 27.19 -7.32
N THR A 61 5.34 27.63 -7.01
CA THR A 61 5.86 28.95 -7.43
C THR A 61 5.87 29.09 -8.96
N LEU A 62 6.20 28.02 -9.67
CA LEU A 62 6.20 27.98 -11.13
C LEU A 62 4.77 28.08 -11.72
N VAL A 63 3.78 27.45 -11.08
CA VAL A 63 2.38 27.45 -11.53
C VAL A 63 1.65 28.75 -11.16
N PHE A 64 2.00 29.33 -10.02
CA PHE A 64 1.34 30.50 -9.42
C PHE A 64 2.28 31.72 -9.34
N SER A 65 3.11 31.93 -10.36
CA SER A 65 4.13 32.99 -10.36
C SER A 65 3.59 34.41 -10.23
N GLU A 66 2.30 34.62 -10.52
CA GLU A 66 1.61 35.92 -10.47
C GLU A 66 0.66 36.06 -9.26
N CYS A 67 0.63 35.05 -8.37
CA CYS A 67 -0.22 35.01 -7.19
C CYS A 67 0.52 35.56 -5.96
N ASP A 68 -0.19 36.28 -5.10
CA ASP A 68 0.33 36.74 -3.81
C ASP A 68 -0.04 35.79 -2.66
N GLU A 69 -0.96 34.86 -2.91
CA GLU A 69 -1.47 33.91 -1.92
C GLU A 69 -1.72 32.55 -2.58
N ILE A 70 -1.36 31.46 -1.90
CA ILE A 70 -1.70 30.09 -2.29
C ILE A 70 -2.43 29.45 -1.11
N VAL A 71 -3.67 29.02 -1.34
CA VAL A 71 -4.46 28.26 -0.35
C VAL A 71 -4.67 26.83 -0.82
N THR A 72 -5.10 25.96 0.07
CA THR A 72 -5.33 24.55 -0.23
C THR A 72 -6.75 24.15 0.18
N ASP A 73 -7.43 23.47 -0.72
CA ASP A 73 -8.69 22.76 -0.47
C ASP A 73 -8.42 21.26 -0.58
N GLU A 74 -8.82 20.49 0.43
CA GLU A 74 -8.71 19.04 0.44
C GLU A 74 -10.12 18.47 0.58
N PHE A 75 -10.49 17.60 -0.35
CA PHE A 75 -11.80 16.96 -0.32
C PHE A 75 -11.69 15.48 -0.65
N ILE A 76 -12.62 14.72 -0.06
CA ILE A 76 -12.83 13.31 -0.34
C ILE A 76 -14.09 13.21 -1.21
N MET A 77 -14.05 12.35 -2.22
CA MET A 77 -15.16 12.10 -3.13
C MET A 77 -16.08 11.03 -2.55
N THR A 78 -17.39 11.23 -2.65
CA THR A 78 -18.36 10.16 -2.43
C THR A 78 -18.20 9.04 -3.47
N PRO A 79 -18.64 7.79 -3.17
CA PRO A 79 -18.61 6.71 -4.14
C PRO A 79 -19.34 7.03 -5.46
N GLU A 80 -20.39 7.84 -5.40
CA GLU A 80 -21.15 8.29 -6.57
C GLU A 80 -20.36 9.29 -7.42
N GLU A 81 -19.73 10.27 -6.78
CA GLU A 81 -18.84 11.22 -7.45
C GLU A 81 -17.63 10.54 -8.07
N LYS A 82 -17.02 9.58 -7.35
CA LYS A 82 -15.92 8.77 -7.85
C LYS A 82 -16.35 7.98 -9.11
N ARG A 83 -17.47 7.26 -9.05
CA ARG A 83 -18.03 6.54 -10.22
C ARG A 83 -18.34 7.49 -11.38
N GLY A 84 -18.87 8.68 -11.10
CA GLY A 84 -19.13 9.72 -12.09
C GLY A 84 -17.86 10.15 -12.82
N LEU A 85 -16.80 10.46 -12.08
CA LEU A 85 -15.49 10.81 -12.63
C LEU A 85 -14.84 9.66 -13.40
N GLU A 86 -14.87 8.44 -12.87
CA GLU A 86 -14.34 7.25 -13.55
C GLU A 86 -15.01 7.01 -14.90
N LYS A 87 -16.34 7.20 -14.96
CA LYS A 87 -17.10 7.12 -16.20
C LYS A 87 -16.68 8.21 -17.19
N GLN A 88 -16.49 9.45 -16.73
CA GLN A 88 -16.07 10.57 -17.59
C GLN A 88 -14.62 10.41 -18.10
N LEU A 89 -13.75 9.81 -17.29
CA LEU A 89 -12.35 9.55 -17.63
C LEU A 89 -12.15 8.25 -18.40
N ALA A 90 -13.17 7.38 -18.43
CA ALA A 90 -13.09 6.02 -18.96
C ALA A 90 -11.93 5.20 -18.35
N ARG A 91 -11.65 5.41 -17.06
CA ARG A 91 -10.64 4.69 -16.28
C ARG A 91 -11.00 4.70 -14.80
N ARG A 92 -10.48 3.73 -14.04
CA ARG A 92 -10.58 3.73 -12.58
C ARG A 92 -9.70 4.81 -11.96
N LEU A 93 -10.18 5.35 -10.85
CA LEU A 93 -9.46 6.27 -9.99
C LEU A 93 -9.08 5.54 -8.71
N TYR A 94 -7.83 5.71 -8.29
CA TYR A 94 -7.35 5.09 -7.07
C TYR A 94 -7.46 6.05 -5.88
N GLU A 95 -7.44 7.33 -6.17
CA GLU A 95 -7.60 8.40 -5.21
C GLU A 95 -9.03 8.40 -4.62
N GLY A 96 -9.12 8.51 -3.31
CA GLY A 96 -10.38 8.77 -2.60
C GLY A 96 -10.75 10.25 -2.60
N GLY A 97 -9.82 11.14 -2.91
CA GLY A 97 -9.97 12.59 -2.82
C GLY A 97 -8.82 13.33 -3.49
N PHE A 98 -8.91 14.67 -3.52
CA PHE A 98 -7.89 15.52 -4.12
C PHE A 98 -7.49 16.66 -3.19
N LYS A 99 -6.19 16.95 -3.17
CA LYS A 99 -5.62 18.19 -2.65
C LYS A 99 -5.47 19.17 -3.80
N VAL A 100 -6.18 20.29 -3.74
CA VAL A 100 -6.21 21.32 -4.77
C VAL A 100 -5.60 22.60 -4.22
N TYR A 101 -4.58 23.10 -4.89
CA TYR A 101 -3.95 24.37 -4.59
C TYR A 101 -4.65 25.46 -5.39
N ILE A 102 -4.94 26.58 -4.76
CA ILE A 102 -5.68 27.69 -5.34
C ILE A 102 -4.81 28.94 -5.20
N GLY A 103 -4.36 29.46 -6.33
CA GLY A 103 -3.60 30.71 -6.38
C GLY A 103 -4.54 31.90 -6.43
N LYS A 104 -4.32 32.87 -5.55
CA LYS A 104 -5.06 34.13 -5.48
C LYS A 104 -4.11 35.31 -5.69
N SER A 105 -4.63 36.37 -6.30
CA SER A 105 -3.98 37.67 -6.40
C SER A 105 -4.98 38.72 -5.94
N LYS A 106 -4.68 39.45 -4.86
CA LYS A 106 -5.60 40.42 -4.24
C LYS A 106 -6.98 39.82 -3.93
N GLY A 107 -7.01 38.57 -3.48
CA GLY A 107 -8.23 37.82 -3.16
C GLY A 107 -8.99 37.26 -4.36
N VAL A 108 -8.57 37.53 -5.60
CA VAL A 108 -9.19 36.97 -6.81
C VAL A 108 -8.46 35.70 -7.22
N ILE A 109 -9.20 34.62 -7.48
CA ILE A 109 -8.64 33.34 -7.92
C ILE A 109 -8.02 33.50 -9.32
N GLN A 110 -6.72 33.27 -9.41
CA GLN A 110 -5.94 33.30 -10.65
C GLN A 110 -5.73 31.91 -11.25
N GLY A 111 -5.96 30.84 -10.47
CA GLY A 111 -5.90 29.48 -10.98
C GLY A 111 -5.96 28.43 -9.90
N TYR A 112 -5.94 27.19 -10.38
CA TYR A 112 -6.01 25.96 -9.61
C TYR A 112 -4.85 25.06 -10.00
N ALA A 113 -4.37 24.22 -9.09
CA ALA A 113 -3.38 23.22 -9.41
C ALA A 113 -3.58 21.96 -8.59
N ILE A 114 -3.24 20.82 -9.18
CA ILE A 114 -3.20 19.53 -8.51
C ILE A 114 -1.83 18.91 -8.76
N ILE A 115 -1.20 18.46 -7.68
CA ILE A 115 -0.04 17.57 -7.74
C ILE A 115 -0.59 16.16 -7.78
N THR A 116 -0.30 15.44 -8.85
CA THR A 116 -0.82 14.10 -9.11
C THR A 116 0.32 13.13 -9.38
N GLU A 117 0.05 11.86 -9.12
CA GLU A 117 0.93 10.75 -9.46
C GLU A 117 0.29 9.90 -10.56
N GLU A 118 1.09 9.48 -11.52
CA GLU A 118 0.71 8.48 -12.53
C GLU A 118 1.83 7.46 -12.67
N VAL A 119 1.46 6.19 -12.87
CA VAL A 119 2.43 5.12 -13.11
C VAL A 119 2.88 5.20 -14.57
N GLY A 120 4.18 5.29 -14.82
CA GLY A 120 4.74 5.22 -16.17
C GLY A 120 4.71 3.81 -16.75
N LYS A 121 5.87 3.24 -17.00
CA LYS A 121 6.05 1.83 -17.34
C LYS A 121 5.94 0.93 -16.10
N PHE A 122 6.54 1.33 -14.98
CA PHE A 122 6.67 0.52 -13.76
C PHE A 122 6.59 1.34 -12.46
N HIS A 123 7.00 2.61 -12.47
CA HIS A 123 7.07 3.44 -11.27
C HIS A 123 6.18 4.69 -11.39
N PRO A 124 5.59 5.16 -10.28
CA PRO A 124 4.86 6.41 -10.30
C PRO A 124 5.81 7.59 -10.47
N PHE A 125 5.42 8.56 -11.28
CA PHE A 125 6.06 9.85 -11.36
C PHE A 125 5.05 10.94 -10.96
N THR A 126 5.55 11.95 -10.25
CA THR A 126 4.78 13.00 -9.62
C THR A 126 4.92 14.28 -10.45
N PHE A 127 3.81 14.90 -10.83
CA PHE A 127 3.80 16.14 -11.59
C PHE A 127 2.63 17.04 -11.18
N ILE A 128 2.81 18.34 -11.35
CA ILE A 128 1.78 19.35 -11.12
C ILE A 128 1.15 19.76 -12.44
N VAL A 129 -0.15 20.00 -12.42
CA VAL A 129 -0.89 20.60 -13.54
C VAL A 129 -1.63 21.82 -13.02
N GLY A 130 -1.30 22.98 -13.58
CA GLY A 130 -1.96 24.26 -13.31
C GLY A 130 -3.01 24.59 -14.36
N VAL A 131 -4.15 25.08 -13.90
CA VAL A 131 -5.34 25.37 -14.72
C VAL A 131 -5.88 26.75 -14.36
N LYS A 132 -6.11 27.58 -15.37
CA LYS A 132 -6.70 28.92 -15.23
C LYS A 132 -8.19 28.84 -14.91
N PRO A 133 -8.80 29.94 -14.41
CA PRO A 133 -10.24 30.03 -14.21
C PRO A 133 -11.08 29.81 -15.49
N ASP A 134 -10.49 30.01 -16.68
CA ASP A 134 -11.14 29.71 -17.97
C ASP A 134 -11.07 28.22 -18.37
N GLY A 135 -10.51 27.37 -17.51
CA GLY A 135 -10.37 25.92 -17.71
C GLY A 135 -9.22 25.50 -18.61
N LYS A 136 -8.33 26.42 -19.00
CA LYS A 136 -7.15 26.10 -19.79
C LYS A 136 -5.92 25.86 -18.92
N ILE A 137 -5.07 24.92 -19.34
CA ILE A 137 -3.79 24.66 -18.68
C ILE A 137 -2.87 25.88 -18.82
N ASN A 138 -2.35 26.41 -17.70
CA ASN A 138 -1.31 27.45 -17.72
C ASN A 138 0.10 26.87 -17.64
N ASN A 139 0.29 25.76 -16.93
CA ASN A 139 1.59 25.18 -16.67
C ASN A 139 1.48 23.69 -16.33
N VAL A 140 2.52 22.93 -16.68
CA VAL A 140 2.70 21.54 -16.27
C VAL A 140 4.17 21.36 -15.94
N ALA A 141 4.47 20.74 -14.80
CA ALA A 141 5.85 20.49 -14.41
C ALA A 141 5.99 19.15 -13.70
N VAL A 142 7.04 18.40 -14.02
CA VAL A 142 7.39 17.16 -13.32
C VAL A 142 8.15 17.52 -12.05
N LEU A 143 7.74 16.96 -10.92
CA LEU A 143 8.41 17.12 -9.63
C LEU A 143 9.41 16.00 -9.43
N VAL A 144 8.96 14.76 -9.60
CA VAL A 144 9.75 13.56 -9.35
C VAL A 144 9.47 12.54 -10.45
N TYR A 145 10.52 12.04 -11.09
CA TYR A 145 10.45 10.95 -12.05
C TYR A 145 11.27 9.77 -11.52
N ARG A 146 10.75 8.54 -11.66
CA ARG A 146 11.25 7.38 -10.91
C ARG A 146 11.64 6.19 -11.79
N GLU A 147 11.76 6.39 -13.11
CA GLU A 147 12.08 5.32 -14.06
C GLU A 147 13.42 5.57 -14.76
N SER A 148 14.11 4.48 -15.10
CA SER A 148 15.37 4.48 -15.85
C SER A 148 15.24 5.08 -17.26
N ARG A 149 14.03 5.06 -17.84
CA ARG A 149 13.73 5.59 -19.17
C ARG A 149 12.44 6.40 -19.14
N GLY A 150 12.37 7.39 -20.02
CA GLY A 150 11.18 8.22 -20.21
C GLY A 150 11.15 9.54 -19.44
N GLY A 151 12.19 9.87 -18.66
CA GLY A 151 12.35 11.17 -18.00
C GLY A 151 12.32 12.37 -18.96
N ASP A 152 12.42 12.13 -20.27
CA ASP A 152 12.22 13.12 -21.32
C ASP A 152 10.86 13.84 -21.26
N VAL A 153 9.85 13.24 -20.61
CA VAL A 153 8.56 13.91 -20.35
C VAL A 153 8.71 15.11 -19.43
N ALA A 154 9.79 15.22 -18.64
CA ALA A 154 10.05 16.37 -17.79
C ALA A 154 10.66 17.57 -18.54
N ARG A 155 11.06 17.40 -19.81
CA ARG A 155 11.67 18.49 -20.59
C ARG A 155 10.62 19.56 -20.90
N LYS A 156 10.94 20.84 -20.64
CA LYS A 156 10.07 22.00 -20.94
C LYS A 156 9.44 21.95 -22.33
N ARG A 157 10.22 21.58 -23.37
CA ARG A 157 9.74 21.49 -24.76
C ARG A 157 8.53 20.55 -24.92
N PHE A 158 8.52 19.44 -24.18
CA PHE A 158 7.47 18.44 -24.27
C PHE A 158 6.25 18.90 -23.47
N LEU A 159 6.47 19.40 -22.25
CA LEU A 159 5.42 19.90 -21.36
C LEU A 159 4.66 21.10 -21.95
N TYR A 160 5.32 21.91 -22.77
CA TYR A 160 4.71 23.06 -23.45
C TYR A 160 3.53 22.68 -24.35
N GLN A 161 3.46 21.41 -24.79
CA GLN A 161 2.36 20.92 -25.62
C GLN A 161 1.01 20.90 -24.88
N PHE A 162 1.00 20.86 -23.54
CA PHE A 162 -0.23 20.86 -22.77
C PHE A 162 -0.83 22.26 -22.58
N ILE A 163 -0.02 23.31 -22.73
CA ILE A 163 -0.43 24.69 -22.43
C ILE A 163 -1.59 25.11 -23.34
N GLY A 164 -2.60 25.74 -22.76
CA GLY A 164 -3.80 26.21 -23.46
C GLY A 164 -4.85 25.13 -23.74
N LYS A 165 -4.55 23.84 -23.53
CA LYS A 165 -5.55 22.77 -23.65
C LYS A 165 -6.55 22.82 -22.49
N SER A 166 -7.77 22.33 -22.72
CA SER A 166 -8.88 22.28 -21.77
C SER A 166 -9.65 20.97 -21.92
N ILE A 167 -10.69 20.73 -21.11
CA ILE A 167 -11.56 19.55 -21.25
C ILE A 167 -12.23 19.44 -22.63
N LYS A 168 -12.38 20.55 -23.36
CA LYS A 168 -12.97 20.59 -24.70
C LYS A 168 -11.98 20.16 -25.79
N ASN A 169 -10.68 20.22 -25.48
CA ASN A 169 -9.63 19.88 -26.42
C ASN A 169 -9.20 18.42 -26.18
N PRO A 170 -9.15 17.58 -27.21
CA PRO A 170 -8.58 16.25 -27.05
C PRO A 170 -7.09 16.32 -26.68
N ILE A 171 -6.67 15.41 -25.80
CA ILE A 171 -5.26 15.16 -25.43
C ILE A 171 -4.94 13.74 -25.91
N ARG A 172 -4.89 13.55 -27.22
CA ARG A 172 -4.60 12.25 -27.84
C ARG A 172 -3.14 12.17 -28.26
N LEU A 173 -2.50 11.07 -27.90
CA LEU A 173 -1.15 10.77 -28.34
C LEU A 173 -1.06 10.68 -29.87
N ASN A 174 0.03 11.18 -30.44
CA ASN A 174 0.32 11.23 -31.88
C ASN A 174 -0.69 12.03 -32.72
N LYS A 175 -1.57 12.79 -32.06
CA LYS A 175 -2.49 13.74 -32.72
C LYS A 175 -2.36 15.12 -32.10
N ASP A 176 -2.56 15.19 -30.79
CA ASP A 176 -2.58 16.43 -30.01
C ASP A 176 -1.30 16.63 -29.18
N ILE A 177 -0.63 15.52 -28.85
CA ILE A 177 0.63 15.46 -28.10
C ILE A 177 1.61 14.60 -28.91
N ILE A 178 2.76 15.18 -29.27
CA ILE A 178 3.86 14.50 -29.95
C ILE A 178 4.47 13.51 -28.97
N ASN A 179 4.52 12.24 -29.38
CA ASN A 179 5.12 11.19 -28.58
C ASN A 179 6.65 11.32 -28.51
N ILE A 180 7.24 10.73 -27.47
CA ILE A 180 8.69 10.61 -27.33
C ILE A 180 9.06 9.14 -27.55
N THR A 181 9.91 8.89 -28.55
CA THR A 181 10.44 7.55 -28.83
C THR A 181 11.16 7.00 -27.59
N GLY A 182 10.79 5.80 -27.15
CA GLY A 182 11.33 5.18 -25.93
C GLY A 182 10.68 5.63 -24.61
N ALA A 183 9.70 6.54 -24.65
CA ALA A 183 8.97 7.04 -23.48
C ALA A 183 7.43 6.97 -23.66
N THR A 184 6.94 6.13 -24.57
CA THR A 184 5.53 6.09 -24.95
C THR A 184 4.59 5.87 -23.77
N MET A 185 4.93 4.99 -22.82
CA MET A 185 4.11 4.74 -21.61
C MET A 185 4.05 5.97 -20.72
N SER A 186 5.20 6.58 -20.40
CA SER A 186 5.28 7.81 -19.61
C SER A 186 4.45 8.94 -20.23
N VAL A 187 4.50 9.08 -21.56
CA VAL A 187 3.71 10.07 -22.29
C VAL A 187 2.21 9.75 -22.20
N GLN A 188 1.79 8.50 -22.40
CA GLN A 188 0.38 8.11 -22.30
C GLN A 188 -0.17 8.37 -20.90
N CYS A 189 0.56 7.97 -19.87
CA CYS A 189 0.17 8.12 -18.47
C CYS A 189 0.13 9.60 -18.07
N MET A 190 1.11 10.41 -18.52
CA MET A 190 1.05 11.86 -18.33
C MET A 190 -0.17 12.48 -19.02
N CYS A 191 -0.49 12.10 -20.27
CA CYS A 191 -1.71 12.59 -20.94
C CYS A 191 -2.97 12.25 -20.14
N ALA A 192 -3.03 11.04 -19.60
CA ALA A 192 -4.16 10.57 -18.80
C ALA A 192 -4.28 11.33 -17.48
N GLY A 193 -3.18 11.57 -16.76
CA GLY A 193 -3.18 12.35 -15.53
C GLY A 193 -3.45 13.85 -15.74
N VAL A 194 -2.95 14.44 -16.82
CA VAL A 194 -3.31 15.82 -17.21
C VAL A 194 -4.82 15.93 -17.47
N ARG A 195 -5.40 14.97 -18.19
CA ARG A 195 -6.84 14.91 -18.42
C ARG A 195 -7.62 14.73 -17.11
N LYS A 196 -7.14 13.88 -16.20
CA LYS A 196 -7.71 13.69 -14.86
C LYS A 196 -7.80 15.02 -14.11
N VAL A 197 -6.69 15.76 -14.03
CA VAL A 197 -6.66 17.06 -13.33
C VAL A 197 -7.62 18.06 -13.96
N LEU A 198 -7.66 18.16 -15.30
CA LEU A 198 -8.60 19.05 -16.00
C LEU A 198 -10.06 18.73 -15.66
N VAL A 199 -10.43 17.44 -15.65
CA VAL A 199 -11.79 17.01 -15.32
C VAL A 199 -12.12 17.30 -13.85
N VAL A 200 -11.22 17.00 -12.93
CA VAL A 200 -11.42 17.27 -11.49
C VAL A 200 -11.61 18.76 -11.23
N ILE A 201 -10.72 19.62 -11.75
CA ILE A 201 -10.82 21.07 -11.57
C ILE A 201 -12.11 21.60 -12.19
N HIS A 202 -12.47 21.13 -13.38
CA HIS A 202 -13.72 21.54 -14.02
C HIS A 202 -14.94 21.14 -13.20
N GLU A 203 -15.03 19.88 -12.80
CA GLU A 203 -16.20 19.32 -12.12
C GLU A 203 -16.42 19.91 -10.73
N TYR A 204 -15.36 20.25 -10.01
CA TYR A 204 -15.48 20.76 -8.65
C TYR A 204 -15.42 22.28 -8.54
N TYR A 205 -14.65 22.98 -9.35
CA TYR A 205 -14.45 24.42 -9.19
C TYR A 205 -15.06 25.23 -10.32
N LEU A 206 -14.94 24.79 -11.58
CA LEU A 206 -15.42 25.59 -12.71
C LEU A 206 -16.91 25.40 -13.00
N SER A 207 -17.49 24.27 -12.58
CA SER A 207 -18.93 24.00 -12.63
C SER A 207 -19.73 24.75 -11.54
N GLY A 208 -19.04 25.31 -10.54
CA GLY A 208 -19.65 25.92 -9.36
C GLY A 208 -20.04 24.95 -8.24
N LYS A 209 -19.65 23.66 -8.33
CA LYS A 209 -19.95 22.65 -7.30
C LYS A 209 -19.28 22.93 -5.95
N ARG A 210 -18.11 23.57 -5.93
CA ARG A 210 -17.41 24.06 -4.74
C ARG A 210 -17.08 25.53 -4.92
N ASP A 211 -17.26 26.30 -3.84
CA ASP A 211 -16.89 27.70 -3.80
C ASP A 211 -15.53 27.90 -3.14
N ALA A 212 -14.51 28.18 -3.97
CA ALA A 212 -13.14 28.44 -3.53
C ALA A 212 -12.92 29.89 -3.06
N SER A 213 -13.87 30.80 -3.26
CA SER A 213 -13.70 32.23 -2.93
C SER A 213 -13.54 32.44 -1.43
N HIS A 214 -14.22 31.64 -0.61
CA HIS A 214 -14.22 31.73 0.85
C HIS A 214 -13.08 30.97 1.55
N ILE A 215 -12.27 30.21 0.81
CA ILE A 215 -11.15 29.44 1.38
C ILE A 215 -10.02 30.39 1.76
N ARG A 216 -9.70 30.45 3.05
CA ARG A 216 -8.58 31.22 3.61
C ARG A 216 -7.36 30.33 3.86
N PRO A 217 -6.14 30.89 3.96
CA PRO A 217 -4.96 30.13 4.36
C PRO A 217 -5.22 29.45 5.71
N LYS A 218 -4.83 28.18 5.85
CA LYS A 218 -4.67 27.60 7.19
C LYS A 218 -3.56 28.39 7.89
N GLU A 219 -3.88 29.10 8.96
CA GLU A 219 -2.87 29.64 9.86
C GLU A 219 -2.02 28.47 10.36
N ILE A 220 -0.77 28.40 9.91
CA ILE A 220 0.25 27.60 10.57
C ILE A 220 0.43 28.26 11.94
N GLY A 221 0.09 27.53 13.00
CA GLY A 221 -0.01 28.03 14.37
C GLY A 221 1.11 28.99 14.72
N ALA A 222 0.76 30.27 14.82
CA ALA A 222 1.64 31.28 15.37
C ALA A 222 1.79 30.99 16.87
N VAL A 223 3.01 30.62 17.23
CA VAL A 223 3.59 30.89 18.54
C VAL A 223 3.13 32.28 18.99
N THR A 224 2.42 32.33 20.11
CA THR A 224 2.03 33.59 20.76
C THR A 224 3.29 34.34 21.16
N SER A 225 3.75 35.24 20.30
CA SER A 225 4.59 36.37 20.70
C SER A 225 3.63 37.50 21.05
N GLU A 226 3.66 37.88 22.33
CA GLU A 226 2.98 39.05 22.84
C GLU A 226 3.42 40.27 22.02
N LYS A 227 2.47 40.88 21.30
CA LYS A 227 2.68 42.18 20.69
C LYS A 227 2.72 43.23 21.79
N GLU A 228 3.91 43.80 21.93
CA GLU A 228 4.15 45.16 22.40
C GLU A 228 3.06 46.11 21.92
N ARG A 229 2.36 46.73 22.87
CA ARG A 229 1.59 47.96 22.65
C ARG A 229 2.49 49.15 22.94
N SER A 230 2.48 50.13 22.04
CA SER A 230 3.00 51.47 22.25
C SER A 230 1.89 52.50 21.96
N PRO A 231 2.07 53.79 22.27
CA PRO A 231 1.92 54.31 23.62
C PRO A 231 1.08 55.60 23.62
N GLU A 232 -0.15 55.59 24.11
CA GLU A 232 -0.90 56.84 24.28
C GLU A 232 -2.08 56.62 25.23
N GLU A 233 -1.83 56.86 26.52
CA GLU A 233 -2.77 57.49 27.45
C GLU A 233 -2.02 57.73 28.76
N SER A 234 -1.28 58.83 28.75
CA SER A 234 -0.78 59.43 29.97
C SER A 234 -1.95 60.09 30.73
N SER A 235 -1.78 60.16 32.05
CA SER A 235 -2.38 61.16 32.95
C SER A 235 -3.74 60.85 33.58
N ARG A 236 -3.70 60.01 34.62
CA ARG A 236 -4.42 60.11 35.92
C ARG A 236 -4.27 58.72 36.57
N SER A 237 -3.68 58.50 37.74
CA SER A 237 -3.54 59.36 38.89
C SER A 237 -2.39 58.81 39.73
N GLN A 238 -1.58 59.74 40.18
CA GLN A 238 -0.72 59.69 41.36
C GLN A 238 -1.25 58.86 42.54
N GLN A 239 -0.27 58.48 43.38
CA GLN A 239 -0.36 58.23 44.83
C GLN A 239 -0.68 56.79 45.28
N VAL A 240 0.34 56.09 45.81
CA VAL A 240 0.56 55.91 47.27
C VAL A 240 1.43 54.66 47.55
N LYS A 241 2.59 54.94 48.17
CA LYS A 241 3.39 54.13 49.14
C LYS A 241 3.93 52.75 48.69
N LYS A 242 5.26 52.62 48.58
CA LYS A 242 6.28 52.45 49.65
C LYS A 242 6.18 51.14 50.46
N LYS A 243 7.28 50.38 50.32
CA LYS A 243 8.06 49.66 51.36
C LYS A 243 7.57 48.27 51.83
N ARG A 244 8.41 47.25 51.62
CA ARG A 244 9.41 46.68 52.58
C ARG A 244 10.09 45.47 51.92
N ASN A 245 11.41 45.52 51.66
CA ASN A 245 12.52 44.93 52.44
C ASN A 245 12.27 43.44 52.80
N ALA A 246 12.98 42.46 52.23
CA ALA A 246 14.42 42.13 52.26
C ALA A 246 14.91 41.47 53.58
N ASN A 247 15.57 40.31 53.38
CA ASN A 247 16.42 39.50 54.27
C ASN A 247 15.76 38.59 55.32
N GLU A 248 16.02 37.27 55.20
CA GLU A 248 17.02 36.61 56.06
C GLU A 248 17.46 35.24 55.52
N LYS A 249 18.74 34.92 55.79
CA LYS A 249 19.50 33.73 55.38
C LYS A 249 19.69 32.77 56.57
N LYS A 250 20.01 31.51 56.24
CA LYS A 250 20.65 30.40 57.00
C LYS A 250 19.66 29.34 57.51
N GLY A 251 19.88 28.04 57.37
CA GLY A 251 21.02 27.29 56.80
C GLY A 251 20.73 25.78 56.76
N GLN A 252 21.58 25.07 56.00
CA GLN A 252 22.07 23.66 56.14
C GLN A 252 21.08 22.59 56.65
N GLY A 253 20.84 21.45 56.01
CA GLY A 253 21.42 20.78 54.84
C GLY A 253 21.01 19.31 54.89
N LEU A 254 20.73 18.66 53.77
CA LEU A 254 20.72 17.19 53.61
C LEU A 254 20.65 16.83 52.12
N GLU A 255 21.64 16.01 51.73
CA GLU A 255 21.67 15.07 50.60
C GLU A 255 21.33 15.55 49.17
N LYS A 256 22.40 15.69 48.38
CA LYS A 256 22.36 15.80 46.91
C LYS A 256 21.98 14.46 46.28
N SER A 257 20.75 14.36 45.81
CA SER A 257 20.33 13.54 44.67
C SER A 257 19.47 14.45 43.79
N THR A 258 20.11 15.17 42.87
CA THR A 258 19.43 16.02 41.90
C THR A 258 19.46 15.34 40.54
N LEU A 259 18.38 14.63 40.24
CA LEU A 259 17.81 14.63 38.89
C LEU A 259 17.55 16.11 38.54
N ALA A 260 18.33 16.65 37.62
CA ALA A 260 18.04 17.95 37.05
C ALA A 260 16.72 17.85 36.26
N PRO A 261 15.82 18.84 36.36
CA PRO A 261 14.74 18.99 35.41
C PRO A 261 15.39 19.35 34.07
N ASP A 262 15.14 18.55 33.04
CA ASP A 262 15.52 18.90 31.67
C ASP A 262 14.64 20.08 31.25
N ASP A 263 15.21 21.27 31.39
CA ASP A 263 14.63 22.53 30.94
C ASP A 263 14.42 22.44 29.43
N GLY A 264 13.16 22.29 29.05
CA GLY A 264 12.67 22.13 27.68
C GLY A 264 13.27 23.12 26.70
N LYS A 265 14.41 22.73 26.11
CA LYS A 265 14.82 23.16 24.78
C LYS A 265 14.27 22.15 23.80
N ASP A 266 13.18 22.57 23.17
CA ASP A 266 12.60 21.98 21.96
C ASP A 266 13.71 21.89 20.90
N VAL A 267 14.43 20.75 20.88
CA VAL A 267 15.23 20.36 19.73
C VAL A 267 14.22 19.88 18.71
N SER A 268 13.75 20.81 17.88
CA SER A 268 13.04 20.49 16.65
C SER A 268 13.95 19.56 15.83
N SER A 269 13.75 18.24 16.00
CA SER A 269 14.66 17.23 15.47
C SER A 269 14.73 17.38 13.96
N GLY A 270 15.91 17.65 13.40
CA GLY A 270 16.14 17.86 11.97
C GLY A 270 15.83 16.68 11.03
N ARG A 271 15.01 15.73 11.48
CA ARG A 271 14.57 14.56 10.71
C ARG A 271 13.57 15.02 9.67
N LYS A 272 13.86 14.73 8.41
CA LYS A 272 12.98 15.00 7.28
C LYS A 272 12.18 13.76 6.91
N LEU A 273 10.95 13.98 6.45
CA LEU A 273 10.11 12.93 5.90
C LEU A 273 10.50 12.65 4.45
N LEU A 274 10.88 11.41 4.17
CA LEU A 274 10.98 10.87 2.82
C LEU A 274 9.83 9.90 2.60
N LYS A 275 9.23 9.96 1.42
CA LYS A 275 8.08 9.14 1.08
C LYS A 275 8.18 8.67 -0.36
N GLN A 276 7.98 7.37 -0.58
CA GLN A 276 7.89 6.79 -1.92
C GLN A 276 6.77 5.77 -1.99
N THR A 277 6.20 5.65 -3.19
CA THR A 277 5.10 4.73 -3.48
C THR A 277 5.44 3.93 -4.73
N ARG A 278 5.06 2.64 -4.79
CA ARG A 278 5.11 1.79 -6.00
C ARG A 278 3.86 0.90 -6.07
N MET A 279 3.56 0.36 -7.25
CA MET A 279 2.53 -0.66 -7.44
C MET A 279 3.15 -2.05 -7.25
N ILE A 280 2.79 -2.75 -6.18
CA ILE A 280 3.35 -4.05 -5.81
C ILE A 280 2.20 -4.95 -5.35
N MET A 281 2.21 -6.24 -5.72
CA MET A 281 1.14 -7.20 -5.37
C MET A 281 -0.27 -6.72 -5.73
N GLY A 282 -0.40 -5.96 -6.84
CA GLY A 282 -1.68 -5.45 -7.32
C GLY A 282 -2.30 -4.32 -6.47
N THR A 283 -1.51 -3.66 -5.63
CA THR A 283 -1.94 -2.52 -4.79
C THR A 283 -0.80 -1.50 -4.62
N PHE A 284 -1.07 -0.40 -3.91
CA PHE A 284 -0.05 0.58 -3.56
C PHE A 284 0.78 0.10 -2.36
N ALA A 285 2.10 0.10 -2.54
CA ALA A 285 3.10 0.00 -1.50
C ALA A 285 3.65 1.40 -1.25
N GLU A 286 3.37 1.96 -0.08
CA GLU A 286 3.84 3.27 0.35
C GLU A 286 4.77 3.12 1.54
N ILE A 287 5.94 3.75 1.47
CA ILE A 287 6.89 3.79 2.57
C ILE A 287 7.17 5.23 2.92
N SER A 288 7.04 5.55 4.21
CA SER A 288 7.39 6.84 4.81
C SER A 288 8.50 6.65 5.83
N VAL A 289 9.57 7.44 5.77
CA VAL A 289 10.73 7.38 6.69
C VAL A 289 11.05 8.77 7.21
N TYR A 290 11.24 8.92 8.52
CA TYR A 290 11.78 10.14 9.11
C TYR A 290 13.26 9.95 9.44
N SER A 291 14.14 10.64 8.71
CA SER A 291 15.60 10.50 8.88
C SER A 291 16.33 11.83 8.78
N ASN A 292 17.48 11.93 9.46
CA ASN A 292 18.43 13.03 9.28
C ASN A 292 19.33 12.83 8.05
N ASP A 293 19.41 11.60 7.53
CA ASP A 293 20.17 11.25 6.32
C ASP A 293 19.19 10.83 5.22
N GLU A 294 18.87 11.77 4.33
CA GLU A 294 17.98 11.55 3.20
C GLU A 294 18.52 10.49 2.23
N LYS A 295 19.85 10.35 2.11
CA LYS A 295 20.47 9.43 1.16
C LYS A 295 20.39 7.99 1.65
N ILE A 296 20.62 7.75 2.94
CA ILE A 296 20.41 6.43 3.55
C ILE A 296 18.91 6.09 3.53
N ALA A 297 18.05 7.03 3.89
CA ALA A 297 16.61 6.81 3.87
C ALA A 297 16.08 6.46 2.47
N GLY A 298 16.47 7.18 1.42
CA GLY A 298 16.09 6.84 0.05
C GLY A 298 16.54 5.44 -0.37
N LYS A 299 17.78 5.06 -0.05
CA LYS A 299 18.29 3.70 -0.34
C LYS A 299 17.54 2.61 0.44
N ALA A 300 17.20 2.87 1.70
CA ALA A 300 16.45 1.93 2.52
C ALA A 300 15.03 1.73 1.97
N ILE A 301 14.39 2.82 1.56
CA ILE A 301 13.07 2.78 0.91
C ILE A 301 13.12 1.97 -0.39
N ASP A 302 14.09 2.26 -1.27
CA ASP A 302 14.22 1.53 -2.53
C ASP A 302 14.49 0.05 -2.30
N ALA A 303 15.43 -0.31 -1.43
CA ALA A 303 15.74 -1.70 -1.13
C ALA A 303 14.55 -2.46 -0.52
N ALA A 304 13.73 -1.79 0.31
CA ALA A 304 12.54 -2.39 0.88
C ALA A 304 11.42 -2.58 -0.15
N LEU A 305 11.23 -1.62 -1.06
CA LEU A 305 10.30 -1.74 -2.18
C LEU A 305 10.73 -2.86 -3.14
N ASP A 306 12.03 -2.95 -3.47
CA ASP A 306 12.60 -4.01 -4.31
C ASP A 306 12.39 -5.40 -3.66
N GLU A 307 12.53 -5.49 -2.33
CA GLU A 307 12.28 -6.73 -1.60
C GLU A 307 10.80 -7.12 -1.65
N MET A 308 9.87 -6.18 -1.53
CA MET A 308 8.43 -6.47 -1.70
C MET A 308 8.10 -6.90 -3.13
N GLU A 309 8.74 -6.33 -4.16
CA GLU A 309 8.59 -6.79 -5.55
C GLU A 309 9.15 -8.21 -5.74
N ARG A 310 10.26 -8.55 -5.06
CA ARG A 310 10.79 -9.91 -5.05
C ARG A 310 9.83 -10.90 -4.38
N MET A 311 9.24 -10.52 -3.25
CA MET A 311 8.18 -11.28 -2.58
C MET A 311 6.98 -11.54 -3.49
N ASP A 312 6.58 -10.55 -4.29
CA ASP A 312 5.52 -10.70 -5.29
C ASP A 312 5.89 -11.69 -6.41
N ARG A 313 7.17 -11.78 -6.81
CA ARG A 313 7.64 -12.82 -7.76
C ARG A 313 7.61 -14.24 -7.18
N ILE A 314 7.70 -14.39 -5.87
CA ILE A 314 7.63 -15.70 -5.20
C ILE A 314 6.17 -16.11 -4.98
N MET A 315 5.36 -15.20 -4.44
CA MET A 315 4.05 -15.52 -3.88
C MET A 315 2.85 -15.27 -4.81
N SER A 316 3.03 -14.62 -5.97
CA SER A 316 1.90 -14.31 -6.85
C SER A 316 1.30 -15.57 -7.47
N ASN A 317 -0.02 -15.73 -7.41
CA ASN A 317 -0.77 -16.73 -8.20
C ASN A 317 -1.20 -16.20 -9.58
N TYR A 318 -0.97 -14.92 -9.87
CA TYR A 318 -1.32 -14.27 -11.14
C TYR A 318 -0.17 -14.27 -12.15
N LYS A 319 1.09 -14.24 -11.68
CA LYS A 319 2.28 -14.32 -12.53
C LYS A 319 2.56 -15.77 -12.89
N GLU A 320 2.56 -16.08 -14.18
CA GLU A 320 2.66 -17.47 -14.64
C GLU A 320 4.01 -18.15 -14.29
N ASP A 321 5.05 -17.35 -14.12
CA ASP A 321 6.44 -17.70 -13.86
C ASP A 321 6.84 -17.60 -12.38
N SER A 322 5.92 -17.20 -11.49
CA SER A 322 6.20 -17.18 -10.05
C SER A 322 6.44 -18.58 -9.49
N GLU A 323 7.19 -18.66 -8.40
CA GLU A 323 7.43 -19.92 -7.70
C GLU A 323 6.12 -20.59 -7.27
N LEU A 324 5.17 -19.82 -6.71
CA LEU A 324 3.86 -20.35 -6.33
C LEU A 324 3.04 -20.87 -7.52
N SER A 325 3.01 -20.16 -8.65
CA SER A 325 2.29 -20.61 -9.85
C SER A 325 2.89 -21.89 -10.40
N LEU A 326 4.22 -21.99 -10.42
CA LEU A 326 4.94 -23.20 -10.84
C LEU A 326 4.67 -24.37 -9.89
N LEU A 327 4.59 -24.11 -8.58
CA LEU A 327 4.21 -25.11 -7.57
C LEU A 327 2.78 -25.61 -7.82
N ASN A 328 1.80 -24.71 -7.97
CA ASN A 328 0.41 -25.05 -8.22
C ASN A 328 0.20 -25.88 -9.49
N LYS A 329 0.98 -25.62 -10.56
CA LYS A 329 0.93 -26.39 -11.81
C LYS A 329 1.42 -27.85 -11.68
N LYS A 330 2.24 -28.15 -10.66
CA LYS A 330 3.00 -29.41 -10.57
C LYS A 330 2.68 -30.25 -9.32
N ALA A 331 2.39 -29.63 -8.18
CA ALA A 331 2.28 -30.31 -6.88
C ALA A 331 1.11 -31.29 -6.79
N ALA A 332 0.06 -31.10 -7.60
CA ALA A 332 -1.05 -32.05 -7.76
C ALA A 332 -0.65 -33.37 -8.45
N LYS A 333 0.49 -33.40 -9.17
CA LYS A 333 0.91 -34.55 -9.99
C LYS A 333 2.12 -35.28 -9.40
N SER A 334 3.00 -34.57 -8.71
CA SER A 334 4.22 -35.12 -8.12
C SER A 334 4.76 -34.23 -7.00
N SER A 335 5.64 -34.76 -6.15
CA SER A 335 6.41 -33.93 -5.20
C SER A 335 7.34 -32.95 -5.92
N VAL A 336 7.26 -31.67 -5.56
CA VAL A 336 8.00 -30.57 -6.18
C VAL A 336 8.95 -29.97 -5.15
N PRO A 337 10.25 -29.79 -5.45
CA PRO A 337 11.16 -29.02 -4.60
C PRO A 337 10.60 -27.61 -4.37
N CYS A 338 10.62 -27.16 -3.11
CA CYS A 338 10.15 -25.84 -2.74
C CYS A 338 11.30 -25.07 -2.08
N ASP A 339 11.56 -23.86 -2.57
CA ASP A 339 12.57 -23.00 -2.00
C ASP A 339 12.16 -22.54 -0.60
N LYS A 340 13.18 -22.28 0.23
CA LYS A 340 13.01 -22.08 1.68
C LYS A 340 12.00 -20.98 2.00
N GLU A 341 12.04 -19.86 1.28
CA GLU A 341 11.18 -18.72 1.61
C GLU A 341 9.70 -18.99 1.33
N LEU A 342 9.37 -19.57 0.17
CA LEU A 342 8.00 -19.99 -0.13
C LEU A 342 7.52 -21.05 0.88
N LEU A 343 8.40 -21.99 1.22
CA LEU A 343 8.12 -23.02 2.22
C LEU A 343 7.82 -22.42 3.60
N ASP A 344 8.59 -21.40 4.03
CA ASP A 344 8.40 -20.74 5.32
C ASP A 344 7.01 -20.09 5.39
N VAL A 345 6.57 -19.39 4.34
CA VAL A 345 5.23 -18.79 4.26
C VAL A 345 4.13 -19.86 4.29
N ILE A 346 4.32 -20.98 3.58
CA ILE A 346 3.36 -22.10 3.59
C ILE A 346 3.27 -22.72 4.99
N LYS A 347 4.39 -22.89 5.69
CA LYS A 347 4.41 -23.43 7.07
C LYS A 347 3.72 -22.50 8.06
N ILE A 348 3.99 -21.19 7.97
CA ILE A 348 3.28 -20.18 8.79
C ILE A 348 1.78 -20.24 8.50
N SER A 349 1.40 -20.37 7.22
CA SER A 349 0.00 -20.51 6.82
C SER A 349 -0.65 -21.74 7.43
N GLN A 350 0.01 -22.92 7.38
CA GLN A 350 -0.50 -24.14 8.01
C GLN A 350 -0.67 -24.00 9.52
N TYR A 351 0.26 -23.33 10.20
CA TYR A 351 0.15 -23.05 11.64
C TYR A 351 -1.12 -22.24 11.95
N TYR A 352 -1.39 -21.15 11.21
CA TYR A 352 -2.60 -20.37 11.43
C TYR A 352 -3.87 -21.07 10.95
N SER A 353 -3.80 -21.92 9.93
CA SER A 353 -4.91 -22.78 9.54
C SER A 353 -5.28 -23.76 10.66
N GLU A 354 -4.31 -24.33 11.36
CA GLU A 354 -4.57 -25.16 12.54
C GLU A 354 -5.13 -24.33 13.70
N LEU A 355 -4.49 -23.20 14.01
CA LEU A 355 -4.89 -22.32 15.12
C LEU A 355 -6.31 -21.78 14.96
N SER A 356 -6.74 -21.51 13.73
CA SER A 356 -8.06 -20.98 13.38
C SER A 356 -9.10 -22.08 13.04
N GLU A 357 -8.74 -23.36 13.20
CA GLU A 357 -9.60 -24.51 12.87
C GLU A 357 -10.12 -24.48 11.42
N GLY A 358 -9.25 -24.08 10.48
CA GLY A 358 -9.54 -23.99 9.05
C GLY A 358 -10.34 -22.77 8.63
N ALA A 359 -10.54 -21.78 9.51
CA ALA A 359 -11.15 -20.50 9.12
C ALA A 359 -10.22 -19.68 8.22
N PHE A 360 -8.90 -19.76 8.43
CA PHE A 360 -7.90 -19.36 7.45
C PHE A 360 -7.37 -20.58 6.71
N ASP A 361 -7.48 -20.60 5.39
CA ASP A 361 -6.99 -21.71 4.57
C ASP A 361 -6.44 -21.19 3.25
N ILE A 362 -5.14 -21.37 3.03
CA ILE A 362 -4.46 -20.94 1.80
C ILE A 362 -4.83 -21.80 0.59
N THR A 363 -5.64 -22.85 0.73
CA THR A 363 -6.09 -23.68 -0.40
C THR A 363 -7.44 -23.26 -0.98
N VAL A 364 -7.94 -22.07 -0.62
CA VAL A 364 -9.27 -21.57 -0.98
C VAL A 364 -9.45 -21.22 -2.48
N SER A 365 -8.34 -21.14 -3.24
CA SER A 365 -8.33 -20.75 -4.66
C SER A 365 -9.39 -21.45 -5.54
N PRO A 366 -9.59 -22.79 -5.47
CA PRO A 366 -10.57 -23.47 -6.32
C PRO A 366 -12.01 -22.99 -6.09
N ILE A 367 -12.38 -22.70 -4.84
CA ILE A 367 -13.70 -22.14 -4.51
C ILE A 367 -13.78 -20.68 -4.95
N VAL A 368 -12.73 -19.88 -4.71
CA VAL A 368 -12.70 -18.48 -5.15
C VAL A 368 -12.89 -18.37 -6.67
N ALA A 369 -12.25 -19.27 -7.43
CA ALA A 369 -12.41 -19.36 -8.88
C ALA A 369 -13.84 -19.77 -9.26
N LEU A 370 -14.45 -20.72 -8.55
CA LEU A 370 -15.84 -21.14 -8.78
C LEU A 370 -16.83 -19.97 -8.65
N TRP A 371 -16.62 -19.07 -7.68
CA TRP A 371 -17.47 -17.88 -7.51
C TRP A 371 -17.22 -16.76 -8.53
N GLY A 372 -16.11 -16.81 -9.29
CA GLY A 372 -15.81 -15.80 -10.32
C GLY A 372 -15.52 -14.40 -9.78
N PHE A 373 -15.00 -14.25 -8.55
CA PHE A 373 -14.73 -12.91 -7.99
C PHE A 373 -13.73 -12.08 -8.81
N PHE A 374 -12.86 -12.75 -9.57
CA PHE A 374 -11.76 -12.16 -10.31
C PHE A 374 -11.92 -12.24 -11.84
N ASP A 375 -13.07 -12.71 -12.32
CA ASP A 375 -13.40 -12.78 -13.74
C ASP A 375 -14.67 -11.98 -14.08
N GLU A 376 -15.02 -11.93 -15.37
CA GLU A 376 -16.26 -11.33 -15.86
C GLU A 376 -17.49 -12.24 -15.64
N ASN A 377 -17.28 -13.50 -15.22
CA ASN A 377 -18.28 -14.57 -15.14
C ASN A 377 -18.80 -14.78 -13.70
N ARG A 378 -19.07 -13.68 -13.01
CA ARG A 378 -19.63 -13.69 -11.65
C ARG A 378 -20.99 -14.37 -11.64
N HIS A 379 -21.13 -15.40 -10.83
CA HIS A 379 -22.39 -16.08 -10.62
C HIS A 379 -22.46 -16.63 -9.19
N ILE A 380 -23.65 -17.07 -8.79
CA ILE A 380 -23.84 -17.81 -7.55
C ILE A 380 -23.75 -19.29 -7.91
N PRO A 381 -22.70 -20.02 -7.46
CA PRO A 381 -22.61 -21.45 -7.70
C PRO A 381 -23.74 -22.18 -6.99
N SER A 382 -24.20 -23.28 -7.57
CA SER A 382 -25.11 -24.21 -6.92
C SER A 382 -24.44 -24.93 -5.76
N ASP A 383 -25.24 -25.40 -4.79
CA ASP A 383 -24.71 -26.19 -3.67
C ASP A 383 -23.95 -27.43 -4.15
N LYS A 384 -24.38 -28.05 -5.26
CA LYS A 384 -23.70 -29.19 -5.88
C LYS A 384 -22.30 -28.83 -6.39
N GLU A 385 -22.16 -27.70 -7.07
CA GLU A 385 -20.86 -27.23 -7.57
C GLU A 385 -19.90 -26.93 -6.42
N ILE A 386 -20.40 -26.36 -5.32
CA ILE A 386 -19.61 -26.13 -4.11
C ILE A 386 -19.18 -27.46 -3.50
N GLU A 387 -20.11 -28.41 -3.31
CA GLU A 387 -19.84 -29.74 -2.75
C GLU A 387 -18.77 -30.51 -3.54
N ASP A 388 -18.78 -30.39 -4.87
CA ASP A 388 -17.83 -31.09 -5.74
C ASP A 388 -16.40 -30.53 -5.64
N ILE A 389 -16.25 -29.22 -5.37
CA ILE A 389 -14.95 -28.54 -5.26
C ILE A 389 -14.43 -28.48 -3.82
N LEU A 390 -15.31 -28.47 -2.81
CA LEU A 390 -14.94 -28.32 -1.40
C LEU A 390 -13.85 -29.29 -0.90
N PRO A 391 -13.79 -30.57 -1.34
CA PRO A 391 -12.70 -31.49 -0.97
C PRO A 391 -11.30 -31.02 -1.39
N ALA A 392 -11.18 -30.11 -2.36
CA ALA A 392 -9.92 -29.52 -2.78
C ALA A 392 -9.42 -28.44 -1.80
N VAL A 393 -10.31 -27.88 -0.99
CA VAL A 393 -10.05 -26.80 -0.02
C VAL A 393 -9.84 -27.40 1.36
N SER A 394 -8.57 -27.70 1.65
CA SER A 394 -8.11 -28.03 2.99
C SER A 394 -6.59 -27.85 3.06
N TYR A 395 -6.10 -27.09 4.03
CA TYR A 395 -4.68 -26.94 4.31
C TYR A 395 -3.98 -28.29 4.58
N LYS A 396 -4.75 -29.32 4.98
CA LYS A 396 -4.30 -30.71 5.17
C LYS A 396 -4.03 -31.45 3.86
N ASN A 397 -4.43 -30.89 2.72
CA ASN A 397 -4.08 -31.40 1.40
C ASN A 397 -2.63 -31.07 1.03
N ILE A 398 -2.02 -30.07 1.66
CA ILE A 398 -0.61 -29.71 1.46
C ILE A 398 0.26 -30.67 2.26
N VAL A 399 1.06 -31.48 1.55
CA VAL A 399 2.02 -32.41 2.16
C VAL A 399 3.42 -31.84 1.99
N ILE A 400 4.11 -31.62 3.11
CA ILE A 400 5.50 -31.17 3.16
C ILE A 400 6.36 -32.36 3.58
N ASP A 401 7.20 -32.84 2.66
CA ASP A 401 8.15 -33.92 2.91
C ASP A 401 9.56 -33.35 3.04
N ASN A 402 10.19 -33.57 4.20
CA ASN A 402 11.60 -33.25 4.42
C ASN A 402 12.44 -34.43 3.95
N LYS A 403 13.13 -34.32 2.81
CA LYS A 403 14.06 -35.33 2.33
C LYS A 403 15.50 -34.89 2.59
N ARG A 404 16.27 -35.75 3.24
CA ARG A 404 17.73 -35.60 3.29
C ARG A 404 18.31 -36.18 2.00
N ALA A 405 18.85 -35.31 1.14
CA ALA A 405 19.57 -35.70 -0.06
C ALA A 405 21.03 -35.21 0.06
N GLY A 406 21.89 -36.03 0.68
CA GLY A 406 23.28 -35.67 0.95
C GLY A 406 23.41 -34.55 1.99
N SER A 407 24.21 -33.51 1.69
CA SER A 407 24.50 -32.38 2.60
C SER A 407 23.50 -31.22 2.51
N LYS A 408 22.40 -31.35 1.77
CA LYS A 408 21.34 -30.34 1.67
C LYS A 408 20.01 -30.93 2.13
N ASP A 409 19.34 -30.21 3.03
CA ASP A 409 17.93 -30.46 3.36
C ASP A 409 17.09 -29.99 2.16
N LEU A 410 16.44 -30.93 1.47
CA LEU A 410 15.54 -30.63 0.36
C LEU A 410 14.11 -30.86 0.86
N CYS A 411 13.31 -29.80 0.91
CA CYS A 411 11.89 -29.90 1.21
C CYS A 411 11.11 -29.99 -0.10
N THR A 412 10.19 -30.96 -0.18
CA THR A 412 9.29 -31.09 -1.33
C THR A 412 7.84 -30.94 -0.90
N ILE A 413 7.02 -30.34 -1.76
CA ILE A 413 5.58 -30.16 -1.55
C ILE A 413 4.80 -30.99 -2.58
N SER A 414 3.72 -31.63 -2.14
CA SER A 414 2.72 -32.27 -3.00
C SER A 414 1.31 -32.04 -2.48
N TYR A 415 0.30 -32.18 -3.34
CA TYR A 415 -1.11 -32.05 -2.98
C TYR A 415 -1.80 -33.41 -3.00
N LYS A 416 -2.57 -33.70 -1.94
CA LYS A 416 -3.38 -34.94 -1.85
C LYS A 416 -4.55 -34.95 -2.84
N ASN A 417 -5.10 -33.78 -3.15
CA ASN A 417 -6.20 -33.60 -4.08
C ASN A 417 -5.69 -32.92 -5.37
N ASN A 418 -6.14 -33.39 -6.52
CA ASN A 418 -5.69 -32.94 -7.84
C ASN A 418 -6.17 -31.54 -8.23
N GLN A 419 -7.19 -31.02 -7.55
CA GLN A 419 -7.75 -29.67 -7.74
C GLN A 419 -7.24 -28.66 -6.70
N THR A 420 -6.51 -29.09 -5.67
CA THR A 420 -5.93 -28.16 -4.68
C THR A 420 -5.00 -27.16 -5.35
N GLN A 421 -5.16 -25.90 -4.96
CA GLN A 421 -4.28 -24.80 -5.38
C GLN A 421 -4.07 -23.86 -4.18
N ILE A 422 -2.83 -23.46 -3.97
CA ILE A 422 -2.46 -22.49 -2.93
C ILE A 422 -2.67 -21.06 -3.45
N ASP A 423 -3.26 -20.22 -2.61
CA ASP A 423 -3.39 -18.76 -2.71
C ASP A 423 -2.88 -18.14 -1.41
N LEU A 424 -1.93 -17.22 -1.53
CA LEU A 424 -1.29 -16.53 -0.41
C LEU A 424 -1.84 -15.10 -0.19
N GLY A 425 -2.97 -14.74 -0.79
CA GLY A 425 -3.54 -13.40 -0.74
C GLY A 425 -3.90 -12.88 0.66
N GLY A 426 -4.18 -13.81 1.59
CA GLY A 426 -4.49 -13.51 3.01
C GLY A 426 -3.28 -13.52 3.96
N ILE A 427 -2.05 -13.66 3.45
CA ILE A 427 -0.80 -13.62 4.26
C ILE A 427 0.33 -12.84 3.57
N GLY A 428 0.34 -12.83 2.24
CA GLY A 428 1.49 -12.41 1.45
C GLY A 428 1.81 -10.92 1.61
N LYS A 429 0.80 -10.06 1.81
CA LYS A 429 1.04 -8.62 2.00
C LYS A 429 1.67 -8.37 3.36
N GLY A 430 1.13 -8.99 4.40
CA GLY A 430 1.72 -8.97 5.74
C GLY A 430 3.17 -9.44 5.76
N TYR A 431 3.46 -10.57 5.08
CA TYR A 431 4.82 -11.10 4.97
C TYR A 431 5.77 -10.16 4.21
N ALA A 432 5.32 -9.57 3.10
CA ALA A 432 6.12 -8.60 2.35
C ALA A 432 6.42 -7.33 3.17
N VAL A 433 5.45 -6.87 3.97
CA VAL A 433 5.64 -5.75 4.90
C VAL A 433 6.69 -6.09 5.97
N ASP A 434 6.67 -7.30 6.53
CA ASP A 434 7.68 -7.73 7.49
C ASP A 434 9.08 -7.75 6.87
N LYS A 435 9.21 -8.25 5.63
CA LYS A 435 10.48 -8.24 4.90
C LYS A 435 10.98 -6.83 4.61
N ALA A 436 10.10 -5.91 4.22
CA ALA A 436 10.44 -4.50 4.09
C ALA A 436 10.94 -3.90 5.42
N MET A 437 10.29 -4.21 6.54
CA MET A 437 10.69 -3.73 7.86
C MET A 437 12.03 -4.31 8.33
N GLU A 438 12.34 -5.56 7.99
CA GLU A 438 13.67 -6.15 8.19
C GLU A 438 14.75 -5.38 7.42
N ILE A 439 14.47 -4.98 6.17
CA ILE A 439 15.37 -4.14 5.39
C ILE A 439 15.56 -2.77 6.05
N MET A 440 14.49 -2.10 6.49
CA MET A 440 14.60 -0.81 7.19
C MET A 440 15.56 -0.88 8.38
N LYS A 441 15.39 -1.91 9.22
CA LYS A 441 16.25 -2.12 10.40
C LYS A 441 17.72 -2.35 10.02
N LYS A 442 17.99 -3.05 8.92
CA LYS A 442 19.36 -3.28 8.41
C LYS A 442 20.04 -2.00 7.91
N PHE A 443 19.26 -1.00 7.51
CA PHE A 443 19.74 0.33 7.13
C PHE A 443 19.79 1.31 8.32
N ASP A 444 19.65 0.82 9.55
CA ASP A 444 19.59 1.63 10.78
C ASP A 444 18.48 2.68 10.77
N ILE A 445 17.40 2.44 10.01
CA ILE A 445 16.20 3.25 10.07
C ILE A 445 15.43 2.87 11.34
N ASP A 446 15.17 3.86 12.19
CA ASP A 446 14.45 3.71 13.48
C ASP A 446 13.02 4.27 13.45
N ASN A 447 12.62 4.88 12.33
CA ASN A 447 11.38 5.62 12.20
C ASN A 447 10.81 5.50 10.80
N ALA A 448 9.86 4.57 10.63
CA ALA A 448 9.29 4.23 9.35
C ALA A 448 7.83 3.80 9.47
N CYS A 449 7.09 3.95 8.39
CA CYS A 449 5.78 3.37 8.19
C CYS A 449 5.76 2.73 6.80
N VAL A 450 5.52 1.42 6.75
CA VAL A 450 5.31 0.66 5.51
C VAL A 450 3.83 0.32 5.42
N ASN A 451 3.18 0.69 4.32
CA ASN A 451 1.78 0.43 4.03
C ASN A 451 1.65 -0.28 2.68
N LEU A 452 1.19 -1.53 2.68
CA LEU A 452 0.91 -2.31 1.48
C LEU A 452 -0.58 -2.62 1.41
N GLY A 453 -1.34 -1.76 0.71
CA GLY A 453 -2.79 -1.95 0.54
C GLY A 453 -3.56 -2.12 1.85
N GLY A 454 -3.23 -1.32 2.88
CA GLY A 454 -3.88 -1.39 4.19
C GLY A 454 -3.25 -2.36 5.18
N ASN A 455 -2.24 -3.14 4.77
CA ASN A 455 -1.33 -3.82 5.70
C ASN A 455 -0.23 -2.84 6.11
N ILE A 456 -0.28 -2.37 7.34
CA ILE A 456 0.57 -1.29 7.84
C ILE A 456 1.47 -1.83 8.93
N SER A 457 2.77 -1.51 8.87
CA SER A 457 3.71 -1.73 9.97
C SER A 457 4.51 -0.47 10.23
N VAL A 458 4.67 -0.12 11.50
CA VAL A 458 5.33 1.11 11.93
C VAL A 458 6.52 0.82 12.84
N LEU A 459 7.56 1.64 12.73
CA LEU A 459 8.76 1.64 13.56
C LEU A 459 8.92 3.03 14.20
N GLY A 460 9.28 3.05 15.47
CA GLY A 460 9.42 4.28 16.24
C GLY A 460 8.15 5.12 16.24
N ALA A 461 8.32 6.45 16.26
CA ALA A 461 7.24 7.42 16.18
C ALA A 461 7.69 8.67 15.42
N PRO A 462 6.82 9.33 14.63
CA PRO A 462 7.19 10.51 13.83
C PRO A 462 7.84 11.62 14.65
N ALA A 463 8.64 12.48 14.02
CA ALA A 463 9.30 13.60 14.69
C ALA A 463 8.30 14.46 15.50
N GLY A 464 8.61 14.69 16.77
CA GLY A 464 7.75 15.46 17.69
C GLY A 464 6.44 14.75 18.09
N LYS A 465 6.30 13.45 17.83
CA LYS A 465 5.17 12.61 18.22
C LYS A 465 5.66 11.38 18.99
N ASN A 466 4.76 10.81 19.79
CA ASN A 466 5.05 9.60 20.58
C ASN A 466 4.51 8.33 19.92
N VAL A 467 3.63 8.45 18.93
CA VAL A 467 2.95 7.33 18.25
C VAL A 467 2.66 7.67 16.79
N TRP A 468 2.59 6.65 15.96
CA TRP A 468 1.92 6.73 14.65
C TRP A 468 0.41 6.66 14.84
N LYS A 469 -0.34 7.45 14.07
CA LYS A 469 -1.81 7.40 14.05
C LYS A 469 -2.27 6.73 12.77
N VAL A 470 -2.92 5.58 12.90
CA VAL A 470 -3.45 4.81 11.77
C VAL A 470 -4.97 4.79 11.83
N GLY A 471 -5.64 5.31 10.81
CA GLY A 471 -7.10 5.42 10.76
C GLY A 471 -7.78 4.06 10.62
N VAL A 472 -8.93 3.89 11.31
CA VAL A 472 -9.84 2.76 11.14
C VAL A 472 -11.09 3.27 10.41
N GLN A 473 -11.27 2.83 9.18
CA GLN A 473 -12.31 3.28 8.27
C GLN A 473 -13.71 2.80 8.71
N HIS A 474 -14.73 3.60 8.45
CA HIS A 474 -16.13 3.16 8.58
C HIS A 474 -16.47 2.13 7.48
N PRO A 475 -17.08 0.98 7.80
CA PRO A 475 -17.22 -0.14 6.86
C PRO A 475 -18.29 0.08 5.79
N ARG A 476 -19.08 1.14 5.92
CA ARG A 476 -20.17 1.52 5.00
C ARG A 476 -20.04 2.94 4.46
N ASP A 477 -19.03 3.68 4.91
CA ASP A 477 -18.74 5.03 4.42
C ASP A 477 -17.23 5.18 4.27
N SER A 478 -16.76 5.16 3.04
CA SER A 478 -15.33 5.30 2.74
C SER A 478 -14.75 6.67 3.09
N ASN A 479 -15.60 7.64 3.41
CA ASN A 479 -15.20 9.01 3.74
C ASN A 479 -15.11 9.24 5.24
N GLU A 480 -15.60 8.29 6.04
CA GLU A 480 -15.63 8.40 7.49
C GLU A 480 -14.56 7.50 8.13
N ILE A 481 -13.90 8.04 9.14
CA ILE A 481 -12.97 7.30 10.00
C ILE A 481 -13.61 7.21 11.38
N LEU A 482 -13.85 5.99 11.86
CA LEU A 482 -14.45 5.72 13.17
C LEU A 482 -13.52 6.11 14.33
N GLY A 483 -12.22 6.08 14.06
CA GLY A 483 -11.18 6.44 15.01
C GLY A 483 -9.81 6.09 14.47
N TYR A 484 -8.80 6.14 15.32
CA TYR A 484 -7.43 5.79 14.94
C TYR A 484 -6.77 4.94 16.01
N LEU A 485 -5.84 4.09 15.58
CA LEU A 485 -4.90 3.37 16.40
C LEU A 485 -3.66 4.23 16.66
N GLU A 486 -3.22 4.25 17.91
CA GLU A 486 -1.93 4.79 18.33
C GLU A 486 -0.90 3.65 18.39
N LEU A 487 0.00 3.59 17.41
CA LEU A 487 0.92 2.47 17.21
C LEU A 487 2.38 2.88 17.38
N THR A 488 3.20 1.95 17.88
CA THR A 488 4.66 2.10 17.98
C THR A 488 5.30 0.72 17.91
N ASN A 489 6.14 0.47 16.90
CA ASN A 489 6.79 -0.84 16.67
C ASN A 489 5.78 -1.99 16.51
N GLU A 490 4.66 -1.72 15.83
CA GLU A 490 3.53 -2.63 15.68
C GLU A 490 2.97 -2.57 14.26
N ALA A 491 2.19 -3.58 13.92
CA ALA A 491 1.49 -3.68 12.66
C ALA A 491 -0.04 -3.67 12.87
N THR A 492 -0.76 -3.31 11.81
CA THR A 492 -2.21 -3.42 11.74
C THR A 492 -2.66 -3.73 10.31
N ALA A 493 -3.70 -4.53 10.18
CA ALA A 493 -4.35 -4.83 8.90
C ALA A 493 -5.85 -4.92 9.10
N THR A 494 -6.60 -4.65 8.03
CA THR A 494 -8.07 -4.77 8.02
C THR A 494 -8.52 -5.67 6.88
N SER A 495 -9.35 -6.67 7.21
CA SER A 495 -10.11 -7.45 6.23
C SER A 495 -11.56 -6.96 6.22
N GLY A 496 -12.12 -6.67 5.05
CA GLY A 496 -13.45 -6.07 4.92
C GLY A 496 -14.26 -6.61 3.75
N ASP A 497 -15.59 -6.65 3.91
CA ASP A 497 -16.52 -7.08 2.87
C ASP A 497 -16.73 -6.03 1.75
N TYR A 498 -16.15 -4.84 1.91
CA TYR A 498 -16.32 -3.68 1.03
C TYR A 498 -15.16 -3.46 0.07
N GLU A 499 -14.02 -4.14 0.27
CA GLU A 499 -12.85 -4.02 -0.60
C GLU A 499 -13.10 -4.64 -1.98
N ARG A 500 -13.65 -5.87 -2.00
CA ARG A 500 -14.02 -6.59 -3.23
C ARG A 500 -15.29 -7.40 -2.96
N PHE A 501 -16.37 -7.04 -3.66
CA PHE A 501 -17.66 -7.71 -3.57
C PHE A 501 -18.45 -7.56 -4.88
N PHE A 502 -19.51 -8.34 -5.01
CA PHE A 502 -20.60 -8.07 -5.92
C PHE A 502 -21.94 -8.16 -5.20
N GLU A 503 -22.99 -7.63 -5.82
CA GLU A 503 -24.34 -7.62 -5.26
C GLU A 503 -25.30 -8.31 -6.23
N ILE A 504 -26.05 -9.28 -5.73
CA ILE A 504 -27.09 -9.98 -6.49
C ILE A 504 -28.35 -9.97 -5.63
N GLN A 505 -29.45 -9.46 -6.18
CA GLN A 505 -30.75 -9.35 -5.51
C GLN A 505 -30.69 -8.61 -4.15
N GLY A 506 -29.89 -7.54 -4.06
CA GLY A 506 -29.73 -6.76 -2.83
C GLY A 506 -28.85 -7.40 -1.76
N LYS A 507 -28.30 -8.60 -2.02
CA LYS A 507 -27.39 -9.30 -1.12
C LYS A 507 -25.95 -9.14 -1.59
N ARG A 508 -25.08 -8.72 -0.68
CA ARG A 508 -23.64 -8.58 -0.90
C ARG A 508 -22.93 -9.93 -0.72
N TYR A 509 -22.03 -10.22 -1.65
CA TYR A 509 -21.12 -11.36 -1.61
C TYR A 509 -19.69 -10.82 -1.67
N SER A 510 -18.97 -10.93 -0.56
CA SER A 510 -17.56 -10.53 -0.51
C SER A 510 -16.64 -11.65 -1.02
N HIS A 511 -15.45 -11.28 -1.47
CA HIS A 511 -14.41 -12.23 -1.86
C HIS A 511 -13.86 -13.08 -0.69
N ILE A 512 -14.21 -12.79 0.56
CA ILE A 512 -13.77 -13.56 1.73
C ILE A 512 -14.71 -14.76 1.91
N ILE A 513 -14.21 -15.94 1.56
CA ILE A 513 -14.89 -17.22 1.63
C ILE A 513 -14.64 -17.87 3.00
N ASP A 514 -15.66 -18.51 3.58
CA ASP A 514 -15.45 -19.50 4.64
C ASP A 514 -15.04 -20.84 4.00
N PRO A 515 -13.76 -21.27 4.16
CA PRO A 515 -13.24 -22.47 3.49
C PRO A 515 -13.98 -23.75 3.88
N ARG A 516 -14.67 -23.76 5.03
CA ARG A 516 -15.40 -24.93 5.55
C ARG A 516 -16.75 -25.11 4.88
N THR A 517 -17.31 -24.04 4.33
CA THR A 517 -18.63 -24.07 3.67
C THR A 517 -18.55 -23.81 2.17
N GLY A 518 -17.43 -23.25 1.70
CA GLY A 518 -17.25 -22.80 0.32
C GLY A 518 -18.10 -21.58 -0.05
N LYS A 519 -18.69 -20.88 0.93
CA LYS A 519 -19.59 -19.73 0.72
C LYS A 519 -18.96 -18.44 1.27
N PRO A 520 -19.26 -17.27 0.67
CA PRO A 520 -18.88 -15.98 1.22
C PRO A 520 -19.38 -15.80 2.65
N VAL A 521 -18.52 -15.25 3.50
CA VAL A 521 -18.89 -14.87 4.87
C VAL A 521 -20.01 -13.81 4.81
N SER A 522 -20.98 -13.93 5.72
CA SER A 522 -22.12 -13.01 5.80
C SER A 522 -22.25 -12.41 7.20
N GLY A 523 -22.77 -11.20 7.30
CA GLY A 523 -23.01 -10.49 8.56
C GLY A 523 -21.78 -9.80 9.16
N VAL A 524 -20.55 -10.22 8.84
CA VAL A 524 -19.32 -9.51 9.23
C VAL A 524 -18.97 -8.47 8.17
N MET A 525 -18.68 -7.24 8.61
CA MET A 525 -18.39 -6.11 7.73
C MET A 525 -16.89 -5.81 7.64
N ALA A 526 -16.20 -5.81 8.78
CA ALA A 526 -14.78 -5.50 8.87
C ALA A 526 -14.14 -6.19 10.07
N THR A 527 -12.85 -6.47 9.98
CA THR A 527 -12.03 -6.90 11.11
C THR A 527 -10.67 -6.23 11.01
N THR A 528 -10.29 -5.51 12.06
CA THR A 528 -8.98 -4.86 12.18
C THR A 528 -8.20 -5.52 13.30
N ILE A 529 -6.97 -5.95 13.01
CA ILE A 529 -6.05 -6.55 13.97
C ILE A 529 -4.89 -5.60 14.23
N VAL A 530 -4.39 -5.58 15.47
CA VAL A 530 -3.10 -4.98 15.83
C VAL A 530 -2.23 -6.07 16.47
N ALA A 531 -0.99 -6.20 16.02
CA ALA A 531 -0.03 -7.19 16.52
C ALA A 531 1.43 -6.71 16.27
N PRO A 532 2.45 -7.39 16.81
CA PRO A 532 3.84 -6.98 16.59
C PRO A 532 4.33 -7.10 15.13
N ALA A 533 3.74 -7.95 14.31
CA ALA A 533 4.21 -8.25 12.95
C ALA A 533 3.10 -8.21 11.88
N GLY A 534 3.48 -7.82 10.67
CA GLY A 534 2.63 -7.70 9.48
C GLY A 534 1.98 -9.03 9.08
N THR A 535 2.75 -10.12 9.11
CA THR A 535 2.27 -11.46 8.79
C THR A 535 1.12 -11.88 9.71
N GLU A 536 1.25 -11.61 11.01
CA GLU A 536 0.24 -11.97 12.01
C GLU A 536 -1.06 -11.21 11.77
N VAL A 537 -0.99 -9.90 11.48
CA VAL A 537 -2.17 -9.08 11.29
C VAL A 537 -2.95 -9.43 10.01
N ASP A 538 -2.29 -9.74 8.88
CA ASP A 538 -2.95 -10.12 7.61
C ASP A 538 -3.71 -11.45 7.76
N VAL A 539 -3.09 -12.42 8.43
CA VAL A 539 -3.67 -13.76 8.63
C VAL A 539 -4.79 -13.72 9.65
N LEU A 540 -4.58 -13.06 10.79
CA LEU A 540 -5.58 -13.01 11.85
C LEU A 540 -6.77 -12.13 11.47
N SER A 541 -6.59 -11.08 10.64
CA SER A 541 -7.72 -10.26 10.19
C SER A 541 -8.68 -11.10 9.36
N THR A 542 -8.15 -11.96 8.49
CA THR A 542 -8.94 -12.91 7.71
C THR A 542 -9.54 -14.01 8.58
N SER A 543 -8.75 -14.58 9.51
CA SER A 543 -9.21 -15.64 10.42
C SER A 543 -10.41 -15.20 11.27
N VAL A 544 -10.29 -14.05 11.93
CA VAL A 544 -11.33 -13.48 12.80
C VAL A 544 -12.56 -13.07 11.98
N PHE A 545 -12.36 -12.53 10.78
CA PHE A 545 -13.45 -12.21 9.87
C PHE A 545 -14.29 -13.45 9.54
N VAL A 546 -13.66 -14.58 9.22
CA VAL A 546 -14.34 -15.84 8.91
C VAL A 546 -14.96 -16.50 10.16
N LEU A 547 -14.31 -16.40 11.31
CA LEU A 547 -14.82 -16.95 12.58
C LEU A 547 -16.01 -16.16 13.14
N GLY A 548 -16.13 -14.88 12.81
CA GLY A 548 -17.12 -13.97 13.37
C GLY A 548 -16.81 -13.54 14.80
N PRO A 549 -17.66 -12.70 15.42
CA PRO A 549 -17.32 -11.95 16.63
C PRO A 549 -17.05 -12.85 17.84
N GLU A 550 -17.86 -13.89 18.06
CA GLU A 550 -17.69 -14.73 19.25
C GLU A 550 -16.44 -15.60 19.19
N LYS A 551 -16.29 -16.40 18.12
CA LYS A 551 -15.15 -17.32 17.99
C LYS A 551 -13.86 -16.60 17.64
N GLY A 552 -13.95 -15.53 16.85
CA GLY A 552 -12.81 -14.73 16.45
C GLY A 552 -12.15 -14.00 17.62
N LEU A 553 -12.94 -13.33 18.48
CA LEU A 553 -12.35 -12.65 19.65
C LEU A 553 -11.82 -13.66 20.68
N LYS A 554 -12.48 -14.81 20.87
CA LYS A 554 -11.95 -15.93 21.67
C LYS A 554 -10.63 -16.51 21.15
N LEU A 555 -10.41 -16.48 19.83
CA LEU A 555 -9.11 -16.84 19.25
C LEU A 555 -8.04 -15.82 19.63
N ILE A 556 -8.36 -14.52 19.53
CA ILE A 556 -7.42 -13.43 19.82
C ILE A 556 -7.01 -13.41 21.29
N ASP A 557 -7.92 -13.69 22.23
CA ASP A 557 -7.61 -13.77 23.66
C ASP A 557 -6.54 -14.83 24.01
N LYS A 558 -6.30 -15.81 23.12
CA LYS A 558 -5.26 -16.84 23.30
C LYS A 558 -3.88 -16.41 22.81
N ILE A 559 -3.76 -15.25 22.15
CA ILE A 559 -2.53 -14.80 21.48
C ILE A 559 -2.04 -13.52 22.17
N PRO A 560 -1.01 -13.61 23.03
CA PRO A 560 -0.47 -12.44 23.73
C PRO A 560 0.02 -11.36 22.75
N GLY A 561 -0.23 -10.10 23.09
CA GLY A 561 0.22 -8.96 22.27
C GLY A 561 -0.64 -8.68 21.04
N VAL A 562 -1.74 -9.41 20.83
CA VAL A 562 -2.67 -9.20 19.73
C VAL A 562 -3.96 -8.55 20.21
N GLY A 563 -4.39 -7.50 19.52
CA GLY A 563 -5.69 -6.87 19.71
C GLY A 563 -6.56 -7.02 18.45
N ALA A 564 -7.88 -7.09 18.63
CA ALA A 564 -8.81 -7.12 17.51
C ALA A 564 -10.02 -6.20 17.74
N LEU A 565 -10.51 -5.65 16.64
CA LEU A 565 -11.82 -5.02 16.50
C LEU A 565 -12.55 -5.70 15.37
N ILE A 566 -13.82 -6.05 15.59
CA ILE A 566 -14.70 -6.62 14.57
C ILE A 566 -15.98 -5.79 14.47
N MET A 567 -16.38 -5.52 13.24
CA MET A 567 -17.62 -4.81 12.91
C MET A 567 -18.56 -5.76 12.19
N TYR A 568 -19.81 -5.83 12.63
CA TYR A 568 -20.80 -6.76 12.08
C TYR A 568 -22.21 -6.19 12.16
N GLU A 569 -23.14 -6.77 11.42
CA GLU A 569 -24.54 -6.36 11.39
C GLU A 569 -25.31 -6.94 12.59
N GLY A 570 -25.89 -6.05 13.39
CA GLY A 570 -26.78 -6.39 14.48
C GLY A 570 -28.16 -6.83 13.99
N LYS A 571 -28.93 -7.52 14.85
CA LYS A 571 -30.29 -7.99 14.51
C LYS A 571 -31.27 -6.87 14.15
N ASP A 572 -30.99 -5.64 14.57
CA ASP A 572 -31.78 -4.45 14.27
C ASP A 572 -31.20 -3.61 13.12
N GLY A 573 -30.30 -4.19 12.33
CA GLY A 573 -29.66 -3.54 11.17
C GLY A 573 -28.60 -2.50 11.52
N LYS A 574 -28.29 -2.33 12.81
CA LYS A 574 -27.23 -1.41 13.27
C LYS A 574 -25.86 -2.06 13.15
N ILE A 575 -24.83 -1.22 13.03
CA ILE A 575 -23.44 -1.68 13.06
C ILE A 575 -23.06 -1.96 14.51
N MET A 576 -22.67 -3.19 14.80
CA MET A 576 -22.10 -3.59 16.07
C MET A 576 -20.58 -3.57 15.95
N VAL A 577 -19.90 -3.04 16.96
CA VAL A 577 -18.43 -2.99 17.04
C VAL A 577 -18.01 -3.62 18.35
N ASP A 578 -17.38 -4.78 18.25
CA ASP A 578 -16.79 -5.49 19.38
C ASP A 578 -15.27 -5.40 19.29
N MET A 579 -14.61 -5.18 20.43
CA MET A 579 -13.14 -5.14 20.48
C MET A 579 -12.59 -5.81 21.72
N THR A 580 -11.39 -6.38 21.60
CA THR A 580 -10.63 -6.88 22.76
C THR A 580 -10.04 -5.73 23.57
N MET A 581 -9.68 -6.00 24.82
CA MET A 581 -9.08 -4.97 25.69
C MET A 581 -7.77 -4.41 25.11
N GLY A 582 -6.90 -5.28 24.58
CA GLY A 582 -5.63 -4.88 23.97
C GLY A 582 -5.81 -3.95 22.76
N PHE A 583 -6.90 -4.10 22.00
CA PHE A 583 -7.24 -3.16 20.94
C PHE A 583 -7.74 -1.83 21.50
N LYS A 584 -8.64 -1.87 22.50
CA LYS A 584 -9.23 -0.68 23.11
C LYS A 584 -8.17 0.27 23.67
N GLU A 585 -7.13 -0.26 24.30
CA GLU A 585 -6.04 0.54 24.88
C GLU A 585 -5.33 1.43 23.85
N LYS A 586 -5.26 0.96 22.60
CA LYS A 586 -4.60 1.64 21.48
C LYS A 586 -5.54 2.47 20.62
N PHE A 587 -6.84 2.20 20.69
CA PHE A 587 -7.84 2.86 19.86
C PHE A 587 -8.33 4.18 20.47
N ARG A 588 -8.48 5.20 19.63
CA ARG A 588 -9.06 6.49 19.96
C ARG A 588 -10.23 6.75 19.02
N LYS A 589 -11.44 6.74 19.58
CA LYS A 589 -12.68 7.04 18.84
C LYS A 589 -12.70 8.51 18.41
N ILE A 590 -13.11 8.77 17.18
CA ILE A 590 -13.44 10.13 16.70
C ILE A 590 -14.96 10.26 16.73
N LYS A 591 -15.48 11.36 17.28
CA LYS A 591 -16.91 11.65 17.21
C LYS A 591 -17.28 12.02 15.77
N SER A 592 -18.12 11.22 15.13
CA SER A 592 -18.70 11.51 13.82
C SER A 592 -20.19 11.81 13.91
N GLU A 593 -20.73 12.51 12.91
CA GLU A 593 -22.16 12.84 12.82
C GLU A 593 -23.04 11.57 12.57
N GLY A 594 -22.44 10.43 12.21
CA GLY A 594 -23.11 9.14 11.95
C GLY A 594 -23.22 8.18 13.14
N GLU A 595 -22.75 8.54 14.34
CA GLU A 595 -22.64 7.63 15.49
C GLU A 595 -23.96 6.98 15.96
N GLY A 596 -25.13 7.53 15.62
CA GLY A 596 -26.45 7.01 16.05
C GLY A 596 -26.74 5.56 15.60
N ASN A 597 -26.02 5.07 14.59
CA ASN A 597 -26.17 3.74 14.01
C ASN A 597 -25.07 2.75 14.40
N VAL A 598 -24.12 3.13 15.27
CA VAL A 598 -23.00 2.27 15.70
C VAL A 598 -23.10 1.96 17.19
N ARG A 599 -23.15 0.68 17.56
CA ARG A 599 -23.09 0.22 18.95
C ARG A 599 -21.73 -0.35 19.28
N TRP A 600 -21.17 0.10 20.40
CA TRP A 600 -19.81 -0.23 20.82
C TRP A 600 -19.83 -1.14 22.04
N HIS A 601 -19.13 -2.26 21.96
CA HIS A 601 -18.91 -3.17 23.08
C HIS A 601 -17.42 -3.50 23.19
N VAL A 602 -16.95 -3.52 24.44
CA VAL A 602 -15.61 -4.01 24.75
C VAL A 602 -15.82 -5.37 25.37
N VAL A 603 -15.31 -6.41 24.71
CA VAL A 603 -15.37 -7.76 25.25
C VAL A 603 -14.28 -7.85 26.31
N ALA A 604 -14.69 -7.99 27.57
CA ALA A 604 -13.76 -8.29 28.64
C ALA A 604 -13.17 -9.68 28.36
N SER A 605 -11.84 -9.79 28.41
CA SER A 605 -11.16 -11.09 28.35
C SER A 605 -11.76 -12.00 29.42
N GLY A 606 -12.39 -13.09 29.00
CA GLY A 606 -13.11 -13.99 29.89
C GLY A 606 -12.18 -14.63 30.92
N GLN A 607 -12.54 -14.49 32.20
CA GLN A 607 -12.43 -15.59 33.16
C GLN A 607 -13.42 -16.69 32.81
#